data_AF-A0A5M8QPI2-F1
#
_entry.id   AF-A0A5M8QPI2-F1
#
_cell.length_a   1.000
_cell.length_b   1.000
_cell.length_c   1.000
_cell.angle_alpha   90.00
_cell.angle_beta   90.00
_cell.angle_gamma   90.00
#
_symmetry.space_group_name_H-M   'P 1'
#
loop_
_entity.id
_entity.type
_entity.pdbx_description
1 polymer ?
#
loop_
_entity_poly.entity_id
_entity_poly.type
_entity_poly.pdbx_seq_one_letter_code
_entity_poly.pdbx_strand_id
1 'polypeptide(L)'
;MITPTLPLQEKLRIFAGSLLLTVTIYLIIDLYVPAKMFFSGNAMSFSELLAHVQMHKKAPFIALITFLMARTTIKKRTKALAESQQVGQGPEEASQVAEKQA
;
A
#
# COMPACT_ATOMS: atom_id res chain seq x y z
N MET A 1 -14.39 24.92 3.72
CA MET A 1 -13.48 23.99 4.44
C MET A 1 -12.76 23.15 3.41
N ILE A 2 -11.46 23.39 3.21
CA ILE A 2 -10.63 22.63 2.27
C ILE A 2 -10.34 21.29 2.93
N THR A 3 -11.05 20.23 2.53
CA THR A 3 -10.79 18.89 3.07
C THR A 3 -9.37 18.49 2.65
N PRO A 4 -8.44 18.23 3.59
CA PRO A 4 -7.08 17.83 3.25
C PRO A 4 -7.15 16.44 2.63
N THR A 5 -7.24 16.42 1.30
CA THR A 5 -7.30 15.18 0.53
C THR A 5 -5.95 14.96 -0.11
N LEU A 6 -5.48 13.72 -0.06
CA LEU A 6 -4.24 13.32 -0.71
C LEU A 6 -4.35 13.59 -2.22
N PRO A 7 -3.32 14.19 -2.84
CA PRO A 7 -3.28 14.38 -4.29
C PRO A 7 -3.41 13.04 -5.01
N LEU A 8 -4.04 13.05 -6.18
CA LEU A 8 -4.29 11.85 -7.00
C LEU A 8 -3.01 11.05 -7.29
N GLN A 9 -1.88 11.74 -7.44
CA GLN A 9 -0.57 11.12 -7.65
C GLN A 9 -0.12 10.25 -6.46
N GLU A 10 -0.33 10.69 -5.23
CA GLU A 10 0.01 9.89 -4.04
C GLU A 10 -0.93 8.69 -3.89
N LYS A 11 -2.22 8.85 -4.21
CA LYS A 11 -3.16 7.72 -4.23
C LYS A 11 -2.73 6.65 -5.23
N LEU A 12 -2.29 7.05 -6.42
CA LEU A 12 -1.80 6.12 -7.45
C LEU A 12 -0.51 5.42 -6.99
N ARG A 13 0.40 6.14 -6.34
CA ARG A 13 1.64 5.56 -5.78
C ARG A 13 1.36 4.55 -4.66
N ILE A 14 0.38 4.84 -3.80
CA ILE A 14 -0.09 3.91 -2.76
C ILE A 14 -0.71 2.66 -3.41
N PHE A 15 -1.52 2.84 -4.46
CA PHE A 15 -2.13 1.73 -5.18
C PHE A 15 -1.07 0.84 -5.85
N ALA A 16 -0.11 1.44 -6.55
CA ALA A 16 1.00 0.74 -7.18
C ALA A 16 1.86 -0.02 -6.15
N GLY A 17 2.17 0.59 -5.01
CA GLY A 17 2.91 -0.07 -3.93
C GLY A 17 2.15 -1.26 -3.33
N SER A 18 0.84 -1.09 -3.10
CA SER A 18 -0.02 -2.16 -2.58
C SER A 18 -0.16 -3.32 -3.56
N LEU A 19 -0.25 -3.01 -4.86
CA LEU A 19 -0.32 -3.99 -5.93
C LEU A 19 0.99 -4.76 -6.04
N LEU A 20 2.13 -4.06 -6.05
CA LEU A 20 3.46 -4.66 -6.11
C LEU A 20 3.69 -5.61 -4.93
N LEU A 21 3.33 -5.20 -3.73
CA LEU A 21 3.43 -6.04 -2.52
C LEU A 21 2.60 -7.32 -2.67
N THR A 22 1.34 -7.19 -3.10
CA THR A 22 0.42 -8.32 -3.25
C THR A 22 0.92 -9.30 -4.31
N VAL A 23 1.38 -8.79 -5.46
CA VAL A 23 1.97 -9.59 -6.54
C VAL A 23 3.23 -10.30 -6.06
N THR A 24 4.09 -9.63 -5.30
CA THR A 24 5.33 -10.21 -4.76
C THR A 24 5.03 -11.38 -3.82
N ILE A 25 4.04 -11.24 -2.94
CA ILE A 25 3.62 -12.33 -2.02
C ILE A 25 3.15 -13.54 -2.83
N TYR A 26 2.28 -13.33 -3.81
CA TYR A 26 1.80 -14.43 -4.65
C TYR A 26 2.89 -15.06 -5.50
N LEU A 27 3.84 -14.26 -6.00
CA LEU A 27 5.01 -14.75 -6.72
C LEU A 27 5.84 -15.69 -5.84
N ILE A 28 6.10 -15.32 -4.58
CA ILE A 28 6.86 -16.15 -3.63
C ILE A 28 6.12 -17.45 -3.32
N ILE A 29 4.80 -17.38 -3.10
CA ILE A 29 3.96 -18.56 -2.87
C ILE A 29 4.00 -19.50 -4.08
N ASP A 30 3.87 -18.95 -5.29
CA ASP A 30 3.87 -19.73 -6.53
C ASP A 30 5.26 -20.28 -6.87
N LEU A 31 6.35 -19.61 -6.44
CA LEU A 31 7.72 -20.10 -6.58
C LEU A 31 8.09 -21.18 -5.55
N TYR A 32 7.37 -21.28 -4.43
CA TYR A 32 7.68 -22.26 -3.40
C TYR A 32 7.55 -23.72 -3.90
N VAL A 33 6.49 -24.00 -4.66
CA VAL A 33 6.24 -25.34 -5.24
C VAL A 33 7.31 -25.75 -6.26
N PRO A 34 7.63 -24.95 -7.30
CA PRO A 34 8.69 -25.29 -8.25
C PRO A 34 10.06 -25.29 -7.59
N ALA A 35 10.34 -24.42 -6.61
CA ALA A 35 11.59 -24.49 -5.85
C ALA A 35 11.71 -25.84 -5.11
N LYS A 36 10.65 -26.29 -4.44
CA LYS A 36 10.62 -27.61 -3.78
C LYS A 36 10.82 -28.76 -4.77
N MET A 37 10.18 -28.68 -5.94
CA MET A 37 10.32 -29.68 -7.01
C MET A 37 11.75 -29.71 -7.57
N PHE A 38 12.37 -28.55 -7.74
CA PHE A 38 13.76 -28.42 -8.19
C PHE A 38 14.74 -29.05 -7.19
N PHE A 39 14.56 -28.80 -5.89
CA PHE A 39 15.35 -29.46 -4.83
C PHE A 39 15.12 -30.97 -4.75
N SER A 40 13.97 -31.47 -5.21
CA SER A 40 13.71 -32.92 -5.29
C SER A 40 14.30 -33.61 -6.53
N GLY A 41 15.10 -32.91 -7.34
CA GLY A 41 15.77 -33.47 -8.51
C GLY A 41 14.92 -33.54 -9.78
N ASN A 42 13.69 -32.99 -9.76
CA ASN A 42 12.88 -32.86 -10.97
C ASN A 42 13.30 -31.59 -11.72
N ALA A 43 13.88 -31.77 -12.92
CA ALA A 43 14.19 -30.68 -13.83
C ALA A 43 12.88 -30.09 -14.37
N MET A 44 12.44 -28.98 -13.80
CA MET A 44 11.21 -28.31 -14.19
C MET A 44 11.51 -27.26 -15.26
N SER A 45 10.78 -27.29 -16.36
CA SER A 45 10.94 -26.33 -17.46
C SER A 45 10.31 -24.97 -17.11
N PHE A 46 10.80 -23.88 -17.72
CA PHE A 46 10.22 -22.54 -17.54
C PHE A 46 8.72 -22.49 -17.88
N SER A 47 8.24 -23.30 -18.83
CA SER A 47 6.82 -23.42 -19.17
C SER A 47 5.97 -24.02 -18.05
N GLU A 48 6.49 -25.00 -17.30
CA GLU A 48 5.78 -25.60 -16.16
C GLU A 48 5.73 -24.66 -14.96
N LEU A 49 6.78 -23.83 -14.82
CA LEU A 49 6.87 -22.78 -13.80
C LEU A 49 5.83 -21.68 -14.06
N LEU A 50 5.68 -21.26 -15.31
CA LEU A 50 4.62 -20.33 -15.73
C LEU A 50 3.21 -20.94 -15.60
N ALA A 51 3.05 -22.24 -15.82
CA ALA A 51 1.76 -22.92 -15.63
C ALA A 51 1.32 -22.99 -14.16
N HIS A 52 2.27 -23.01 -13.22
CA HIS A 52 1.98 -22.92 -11.77
C HIS A 52 1.50 -21.53 -11.36
N VAL A 53 1.99 -20.50 -12.05
CA VAL A 53 1.62 -19.10 -11.84
C VAL A 53 0.25 -18.85 -12.50
N GLN A 54 -0.82 -19.40 -11.91
CA GLN A 54 -2.21 -19.24 -12.37
C GLN A 54 -2.74 -17.83 -12.07
N MET A 55 -2.09 -16.79 -12.61
CA MET A 55 -2.38 -15.38 -12.39
C MET A 55 -3.84 -15.02 -12.68
N HIS A 56 -4.46 -15.64 -13.68
CA HIS A 56 -5.85 -15.40 -14.07
C HIS A 56 -6.85 -15.75 -12.95
N LYS A 57 -6.62 -16.82 -12.18
CA LYS A 57 -7.50 -17.20 -11.06
C LYS A 57 -7.27 -16.32 -9.83
N LYS A 58 -6.06 -15.79 -9.68
CA LYS A 58 -5.64 -14.99 -8.52
C LYS A 58 -5.86 -13.49 -8.72
N ALA A 59 -5.96 -13.03 -9.97
CA ALA A 59 -6.21 -11.65 -10.36
C ALA A 59 -7.39 -10.97 -9.61
N PRO A 60 -8.59 -11.58 -9.49
CA PRO A 60 -9.69 -10.94 -8.76
C PRO A 60 -9.38 -10.76 -7.27
N PHE A 61 -8.68 -11.72 -6.65
CA PHE A 61 -8.26 -11.62 -5.25
C PHE A 61 -7.16 -10.58 -5.05
N ILE A 62 -6.18 -10.53 -5.97
CA ILE A 62 -5.12 -9.52 -5.97
C ILE A 62 -5.74 -8.12 -6.09
N ALA A 63 -6.69 -7.93 -6.99
CA ALA A 63 -7.41 -6.68 -7.17
C ALA A 63 -8.18 -6.28 -5.90
N LEU A 64 -8.90 -7.23 -5.29
CA LEU A 64 -9.68 -6.99 -4.06
C LEU A 64 -8.79 -6.61 -2.88
N ILE A 65 -7.71 -7.35 -2.65
CA ILE A 65 -6.75 -7.10 -1.55
C ILE A 65 -6.07 -5.74 -1.76
N THR A 66 -5.60 -5.48 -2.98
CA THR A 66 -4.98 -4.19 -3.35
C THR A 66 -5.95 -3.05 -3.11
N PHE A 67 -7.21 -3.20 -3.50
CA PHE A 67 -8.25 -2.18 -3.30
C PHE A 67 -8.51 -1.90 -1.82
N LEU A 68 -8.66 -2.95 -1.00
CA LEU A 68 -8.87 -2.82 0.44
C LEU A 68 -7.66 -2.18 1.14
N MET A 69 -6.44 -2.62 0.82
CA MET A 69 -5.21 -2.02 1.35
C MET A 69 -5.08 -0.55 0.97
N ALA A 70 -5.30 -0.22 -0.30
CA ALA A 70 -5.21 1.15 -0.78
C ALA A 70 -6.23 2.06 -0.09
N ARG A 71 -7.50 1.62 0.03
CA ARG A 71 -8.53 2.37 0.78
C ARG A 71 -8.14 2.61 2.23
N THR A 72 -7.66 1.58 2.91
CA THR A 72 -7.29 1.66 4.32
C THR A 72 -6.08 2.59 4.51
N THR A 73 -5.09 2.51 3.62
CA THR A 73 -3.88 3.34 3.65
C THR A 73 -4.19 4.80 3.35
N ILE A 74 -5.04 5.08 2.36
CA ILE A 74 -5.52 6.43 2.05
C ILE A 74 -6.24 7.01 3.28
N LYS A 75 -7.15 6.26 3.91
CA LYS A 75 -7.87 6.72 5.11
C LYS A 75 -6.90 7.03 6.28
N LYS A 76 -5.89 6.17 6.51
CA LYS A 76 -4.86 6.39 7.53
C LYS A 76 -4.01 7.63 7.24
N ARG A 77 -3.51 7.79 6.00
CA ARG A 77 -2.70 8.95 5.62
C ARG A 77 -3.50 10.26 5.63
N THR A 78 -4.76 10.24 5.20
CA THR A 78 -5.65 11.41 5.32
C THR A 78 -5.92 11.79 6.77
N LYS A 79 -6.11 10.81 7.68
CA LYS A 79 -6.23 11.08 9.12
C LYS A 79 -4.94 11.67 9.70
N ALA A 80 -3.78 11.12 9.33
CA ALA A 80 -2.48 11.63 9.77
C ALA A 80 -2.20 13.06 9.25
N LEU A 81 -2.60 13.38 8.02
CA LEU A 81 -2.48 14.74 7.47
C LEU A 81 -3.44 15.73 8.15
N ALA A 82 -4.67 15.30 8.47
CA ALA A 82 -5.61 16.10 9.25
C ALA A 82 -5.10 16.36 10.68
N GLU A 83 -4.55 15.34 11.35
CA GLU A 83 -3.92 15.48 12.67
C GLU A 83 -2.66 16.35 12.62
N SER A 84 -1.84 16.24 11.57
CA SER A 84 -0.63 17.07 11.39
C SER A 84 -0.99 18.54 11.12
N GLN A 85 -2.08 18.82 10.40
CA GLN A 85 -2.59 20.19 10.23
C GLN A 85 -3.20 20.75 11.53
N GLN A 86 -3.76 19.89 12.39
CA GLN A 86 -4.32 20.31 13.68
C GLN A 86 -3.24 20.60 14.73
N VAL A 87 -2.09 19.91 14.67
CA VAL A 87 -0.93 20.19 15.54
C VAL A 87 -0.15 21.45 15.10
N GLY A 88 -0.31 21.88 13.85
CA GLY A 88 0.25 23.15 13.35
C GLY A 88 -0.52 24.41 13.73
N GLN A 89 -1.65 24.31 14.45
CA GLN A 89 -2.49 25.45 14.85
C GLN A 89 -2.76 25.53 16.37
N GLY A 90 -1.78 25.19 17.21
CA GLY A 90 -1.80 25.58 18.64
C GLY A 90 -0.55 25.05 19.36
N PRO A 91 0.30 25.93 19.94
CA PRO A 91 -0.07 27.08 20.78
C PRO A 91 0.68 28.39 20.47
N GLU A 92 0.92 28.78 19.21
CA GLU A 92 1.59 30.07 18.94
C GLU A 92 0.66 31.30 18.96
N GLU A 93 -0.66 31.15 18.77
CA GLU A 93 -1.60 32.27 18.88
C GLU A 93 -1.89 32.70 20.33
N ALA A 94 -1.62 31.84 21.33
CA ALA A 94 -1.81 32.20 22.74
C ALA A 94 -0.70 33.12 23.29
N SER A 95 0.48 33.15 22.68
CA SER A 95 1.60 34.00 23.11
C SER A 95 1.59 35.39 22.48
N GLN A 96 0.98 35.61 21.31
CA GLN A 96 0.99 36.93 20.66
C GLN A 96 -0.07 37.91 21.18
N VAL A 97 -1.09 37.42 21.91
CA VAL A 97 -2.08 38.30 22.57
C VAL A 97 -1.56 38.79 23.93
N ALA A 98 -0.69 38.03 24.60
CA ALA A 98 -0.11 38.40 25.89
C ALA A 98 0.97 39.50 25.79
N GLU A 99 1.70 39.57 24.67
CA GLU A 99 2.77 40.59 24.50
C GLU A 99 2.23 41.96 24.06
N LYS A 100 1.01 42.04 23.52
CA LYS A 100 0.38 43.32 23.13
C LYS A 100 -0.46 43.98 24.22
N GLN A 101 -0.50 43.40 25.43
CA GLN A 101 -1.24 43.93 26.57
C GLN A 101 -0.40 44.14 27.84
N ALA A 102 0.93 44.03 27.75
CA ALA A 102 1.87 44.36 28.82
C ALA A 102 2.65 45.64 28.51
#